data_AF-A0A7K8R4M1-F1
#
_entry.id   AF-A0A7K8R4M1-F1
#
_cell.length_a   1.000
_cell.length_b   1.000
_cell.length_c   1.000
_cell.angle_alpha   90.00
_cell.angle_beta   90.00
_cell.angle_gamma   90.00
#
_symmetry.space_group_name_H-M   'P 1'
#
loop_
_entity.id
_entity.type
_entity.pdbx_description
1 polymer ?
#
loop_
_entity_poly.entity_id
_entity_poly.type
_entity_poly.pdbx_seq_one_letter_code
_entity_poly.pdbx_strand_id
1 'polypeptide(L)'
;MELLPRSPAEFGSARYWDRFFRQRGQRPFEWYGAFPELCPVLHKYVRPRDKVLVVGCGNSELSEQMYDVGLCEDIVNIDISDAVIRQMQERSGSRRPGMSYLLMDMLHMDFPDAHFQVVLDKGTLDALLTDEEEATVAKVEQMFAEISRVLQVGGRYLCVSLAQAHVLKKAVEYFSREGWVVRVHQVATSRDQQQFVLPVFVYVMTKFRKISGSAPQILEMCPEEQDRPVRMESTEQLVAAVRDRQHYALLCSQLSKTPCREQVSLDLCDKESGKPRYTLHVVDSPSVKPSRDNHFAIFIVPQGRETEWLFGTEEGRRQLGTSAGFGRLLTVALHREQHYEGMAGIQEELSGKVMELAPPGLPARQQVPFLSVGGDIGVRTVRHRDSSALSGEFVVEDVKGDGSCYFRRLIFLRNRNVVQSEARLLSPTALPGQKKRRKEKKKPSSCEPAAAIDKSCLCCEHHKAMVAGLCLLGGPDPLPALLAVLVVGLGGGSLPLFIHEYFSQARVAVVEIDPSMLEVATRWFGFAQGDRMRVHISDGLDYVAQLAAEGTFLQNIYDAIMFDVDSKDLTVGMSCPPPAFVEKPFLQKVKTILKPEG
;
A
#
# COMPACT_ATOMS: atom_id res chain seq x y z
N MET A 1 2.96 8.36 -43.11
CA MET A 1 3.31 6.98 -42.71
C MET A 1 3.96 7.05 -41.35
N GLU A 2 3.45 6.33 -40.36
CA GLU A 2 4.14 6.18 -39.07
C GLU A 2 5.45 5.45 -39.34
N LEU A 3 6.57 6.18 -39.18
CA LEU A 3 7.92 5.67 -39.40
C LEU A 3 8.42 4.81 -38.22
N LEU A 4 7.65 4.69 -37.13
CA LEU A 4 8.05 3.99 -35.91
C LEU A 4 8.02 2.47 -36.06
N PRO A 5 8.82 1.72 -35.27
CA PRO A 5 8.89 0.27 -35.35
C PRO A 5 7.53 -0.32 -34.98
N ARG A 6 7.11 -1.37 -35.69
CA ARG A 6 5.81 -2.04 -35.45
C ARG A 6 5.96 -3.34 -34.66
N SER A 7 7.19 -3.83 -34.52
CA SER A 7 7.49 -5.05 -33.77
C SER A 7 8.82 -4.93 -33.04
N PRO A 8 9.05 -5.73 -31.99
CA PRO A 8 10.35 -5.79 -31.31
C PRO A 8 11.48 -6.17 -32.28
N ALA A 9 11.22 -7.10 -33.22
CA ALA A 9 12.20 -7.49 -34.24
C ALA A 9 12.61 -6.35 -35.18
N GLU A 10 11.71 -5.41 -35.50
CA GLU A 10 12.07 -4.20 -36.24
C GLU A 10 12.90 -3.24 -35.37
N PHE A 11 12.55 -3.09 -34.10
CA PHE A 11 13.24 -2.18 -33.17
C PHE A 11 14.70 -2.58 -32.93
N GLY A 12 15.01 -3.87 -32.89
CA GLY A 12 16.38 -4.38 -32.77
C GLY A 12 17.17 -4.49 -34.08
N SER A 13 16.62 -4.04 -35.21
CA SER A 13 17.25 -4.25 -36.52
C SER A 13 18.08 -3.05 -37.01
N ALA A 14 19.37 -3.28 -37.22
CA ALA A 14 20.28 -2.31 -37.85
C ALA A 14 19.76 -1.81 -39.21
N ARG A 15 19.20 -2.71 -40.03
CA ARG A 15 18.66 -2.38 -41.35
C ARG A 15 17.41 -1.49 -41.27
N TYR A 16 16.62 -1.66 -40.21
CA TYR A 16 15.45 -0.82 -39.99
C TYR A 16 15.87 0.61 -39.64
N TRP A 17 16.82 0.78 -38.72
CA TRP A 17 17.30 2.11 -38.31
C TRP A 17 17.96 2.88 -39.44
N ASP A 18 18.80 2.23 -40.25
CA ASP A 18 19.42 2.89 -41.40
C ASP A 18 18.37 3.37 -42.42
N ARG A 19 17.31 2.58 -42.64
CA ARG A 19 16.16 3.00 -43.47
C ARG A 19 15.38 4.15 -42.82
N PHE A 20 15.14 4.08 -41.51
CA PHE A 20 14.43 5.10 -40.75
C PHE A 20 15.11 6.46 -40.89
N PHE A 21 16.42 6.54 -40.69
CA PHE A 21 17.16 7.80 -40.79
C PHE A 21 17.19 8.35 -42.21
N ARG A 22 17.35 7.50 -43.24
CA ARG A 22 17.25 7.90 -44.65
C ARG A 22 15.88 8.50 -45.00
N GLN A 23 14.79 7.94 -44.46
CA GLN A 23 13.43 8.39 -44.75
C GLN A 23 13.01 9.63 -43.95
N ARG A 24 13.45 9.72 -42.69
CA ARG A 24 13.13 10.85 -41.81
C ARG A 24 13.88 12.12 -42.19
N GLY A 25 15.10 11.98 -42.73
CA GLY A 25 15.95 13.10 -43.10
C GLY A 25 16.47 13.88 -41.90
N GLN A 26 16.62 15.20 -42.05
CA GLN A 26 17.36 16.02 -41.08
C GLN A 26 16.61 16.34 -39.77
N ARG A 27 15.31 16.02 -39.66
CA ARG A 27 14.52 16.36 -38.46
C ARG A 27 14.92 15.48 -37.26
N PRO A 28 15.34 16.08 -36.13
CA PRO A 28 15.67 15.35 -34.92
C PRO A 28 14.56 14.40 -34.46
N PHE A 29 14.96 13.36 -33.76
CA PHE A 29 14.05 12.47 -33.06
C PHE A 29 14.54 12.19 -31.66
N GLU A 30 13.65 12.37 -30.69
CA GLU A 30 13.95 12.13 -29.28
C GLU A 30 13.16 10.91 -28.79
N TRP A 31 13.90 9.87 -28.41
CA TRP A 31 13.39 8.81 -27.56
C TRP A 31 13.52 9.22 -26.10
N TYR A 32 12.48 8.94 -25.32
CA TYR A 32 12.47 9.01 -23.85
C TYR A 32 12.84 10.39 -23.29
N GLY A 33 12.31 11.43 -23.93
CA GLY A 33 12.44 12.81 -23.47
C GLY A 33 13.59 13.58 -24.10
N ALA A 34 13.48 14.90 -24.05
CA ALA A 34 14.47 15.83 -24.57
C ALA A 34 15.46 16.26 -23.47
N PHE A 35 16.56 16.91 -23.87
CA PHE A 35 17.59 17.35 -22.92
C PHE A 35 17.05 18.18 -21.73
N PRO A 36 16.11 19.15 -21.87
CA PRO A 36 15.62 19.91 -20.73
C PRO A 36 15.04 19.04 -19.61
N GLU A 37 14.42 17.91 -19.95
CA GLU A 37 13.83 16.96 -18.99
C GLU A 37 14.91 16.09 -18.33
N LEU A 38 15.95 15.70 -19.07
CA LEU A 38 17.04 14.84 -18.60
C LEU A 38 18.14 15.63 -17.86
N CYS A 39 18.29 16.91 -18.18
CA CYS A 39 19.32 17.83 -17.71
C CYS A 39 19.47 17.85 -16.17
N PRO A 40 18.38 17.90 -15.36
CA PRO A 40 18.49 17.86 -13.89
C PRO A 40 19.19 16.61 -13.35
N VAL A 41 19.04 15.46 -14.01
CA VAL A 41 19.74 14.22 -13.64
C VAL A 41 21.15 14.22 -14.21
N LEU A 42 21.33 14.57 -15.49
CA LEU A 42 22.63 14.56 -16.16
C LEU A 42 23.66 15.47 -15.48
N HIS A 43 23.27 16.66 -15.02
CA HIS A 43 24.15 17.58 -14.28
C HIS A 43 24.72 16.98 -12.98
N LYS A 44 24.05 15.99 -12.38
CA LYS A 44 24.53 15.32 -11.16
C LYS A 44 25.68 14.34 -11.45
N TYR A 45 25.81 13.89 -12.71
CA TYR A 45 26.66 12.75 -13.08
C TYR A 45 27.69 13.03 -14.18
N VAL A 46 27.50 14.11 -14.93
CA VAL A 46 28.41 14.59 -15.97
C VAL A 46 29.06 15.88 -15.50
N ARG A 47 30.39 15.95 -15.61
CA ARG A 47 31.18 17.13 -15.28
C ARG A 47 31.80 17.72 -16.56
N PRO A 48 32.10 19.03 -16.60
CA PRO A 48 32.68 19.67 -17.79
C PRO A 48 33.97 19.06 -18.33
N ARG A 49 34.75 18.39 -17.46
CA ARG A 49 36.03 17.74 -17.81
C ARG A 49 35.92 16.23 -18.02
N ASP A 50 34.72 15.66 -17.89
CA ASP A 50 34.53 14.24 -18.17
C ASP A 50 34.63 14.02 -19.69
N LYS A 51 35.17 12.87 -20.09
CA LYS A 51 35.07 12.36 -21.45
C LYS A 51 33.85 11.46 -21.55
N VAL A 52 32.94 11.82 -22.44
CA VAL A 52 31.62 11.17 -22.57
C VAL A 52 31.56 10.36 -23.85
N LEU A 53 31.13 9.09 -23.73
CA LEU A 53 30.75 8.26 -24.87
C LEU A 53 29.23 8.17 -24.93
N VAL A 54 28.63 8.51 -26.07
CA VAL A 54 27.20 8.32 -26.34
C VAL A 54 27.04 7.14 -27.29
N VAL A 55 26.44 6.05 -26.81
CA VAL A 55 26.19 4.83 -27.62
C VAL A 55 24.81 4.90 -28.26
N GLY A 56 24.70 4.44 -29.52
CA GLY A 56 23.46 4.52 -30.30
C GLY A 56 22.92 5.94 -30.37
N CYS A 57 23.77 6.90 -30.75
CA CYS A 57 23.41 8.32 -30.65
C CYS A 57 22.22 8.72 -31.53
N GLY A 58 21.95 7.97 -32.60
CA GLY A 58 20.93 8.29 -33.60
C GLY A 58 21.08 9.72 -34.10
N ASN A 59 19.94 10.37 -34.35
CA ASN A 59 19.89 11.79 -34.74
C ASN A 59 19.39 12.71 -33.61
N SER A 60 19.48 12.25 -32.36
CA SER A 60 19.08 12.99 -31.15
C SER A 60 19.91 14.26 -31.02
N GLU A 61 19.31 15.31 -30.46
CA GLU A 61 19.99 16.56 -30.10
C GLU A 61 20.56 16.51 -28.67
N LEU A 62 20.40 15.40 -27.94
CA LEU A 62 20.82 15.31 -26.54
C LEU A 62 22.29 15.68 -26.35
N SER A 63 23.20 15.02 -27.06
CA SER A 63 24.65 15.26 -26.93
C SER A 63 25.07 16.63 -27.45
N GLU A 64 24.37 17.14 -28.45
CA GLU A 64 24.58 18.48 -28.99
C GLU A 64 24.20 19.57 -27.99
N GLN A 65 23.04 19.43 -27.33
CA GLN A 65 22.59 20.37 -26.32
C GLN A 65 23.46 20.31 -25.06
N MET A 66 23.92 19.11 -24.67
CA MET A 66 24.93 18.97 -23.61
C MET A 66 26.21 19.77 -23.91
N TYR A 67 26.68 19.74 -25.15
CA TYR A 67 27.82 20.54 -25.60
C TYR A 67 27.50 22.04 -25.59
N ASP A 68 26.38 22.44 -26.21
CA ASP A 68 26.02 23.84 -26.43
C ASP A 68 25.78 24.60 -25.11
N VAL A 69 25.30 23.93 -24.05
CA VAL A 69 25.14 24.54 -22.71
C VAL A 69 26.41 24.47 -21.85
N GLY A 70 27.49 23.88 -22.36
CA GLY A 70 28.75 23.74 -21.64
C GLY A 70 28.75 22.67 -20.54
N LEU A 71 27.85 21.68 -20.61
CA LEU A 71 27.83 20.56 -19.65
C LEU A 71 29.07 19.68 -19.82
N CYS A 72 29.50 19.44 -21.07
CA CYS A 72 30.69 18.69 -21.42
C CYS A 72 31.12 18.99 -22.86
N GLU A 73 32.43 19.18 -23.09
CA GLU A 73 32.96 19.47 -24.43
C GLU A 73 33.56 18.24 -25.15
N ASP A 74 34.15 17.28 -24.42
CA ASP A 74 34.77 16.07 -25.01
C ASP A 74 33.73 14.93 -25.11
N ILE A 75 33.01 14.89 -26.22
CA ILE A 75 31.92 13.93 -26.46
C ILE A 75 32.18 13.11 -27.73
N VAL A 76 32.26 11.79 -27.57
CA VAL A 76 32.32 10.82 -28.67
C VAL A 76 30.94 10.19 -28.84
N ASN A 77 30.40 10.20 -30.04
CA ASN A 77 29.10 9.62 -30.37
C ASN A 77 29.31 8.45 -31.33
N ILE A 78 28.68 7.31 -31.06
CA ILE A 78 28.73 6.14 -31.93
C ILE A 78 27.35 5.66 -32.32
N ASP A 79 27.22 5.14 -33.53
CA ASP A 79 26.01 4.50 -34.04
C ASP A 79 26.37 3.50 -35.13
N ILE A 80 25.52 2.49 -35.33
CA ILE A 80 25.67 1.46 -36.36
C ILE A 80 25.19 1.91 -37.74
N SER A 81 24.43 3.01 -37.83
CA SER A 81 23.92 3.54 -39.11
C SER A 81 24.89 4.54 -39.73
N ASP A 82 25.43 4.20 -40.90
CA ASP A 82 26.25 5.11 -41.72
C ASP A 82 25.46 6.38 -42.10
N ALA A 83 24.17 6.24 -42.41
CA ALA A 83 23.32 7.37 -42.78
C ALA A 83 23.23 8.42 -41.66
N VAL A 84 23.04 7.98 -40.41
CA VAL A 84 22.90 8.91 -39.28
C VAL A 84 24.24 9.53 -38.90
N ILE A 85 25.33 8.76 -38.93
CA ILE A 85 26.66 9.29 -38.62
C ILE A 85 27.04 10.41 -39.59
N ARG A 86 26.84 10.23 -40.90
CA ARG A 86 27.11 11.30 -41.89
C ARG A 86 26.27 12.54 -41.63
N GLN A 87 24.97 12.35 -41.38
CA GLN A 87 24.05 13.44 -41.06
C GLN A 87 24.54 14.24 -39.83
N MET A 88 24.98 13.55 -38.78
CA MET A 88 25.42 14.18 -37.55
C MET A 88 26.78 14.87 -37.68
N GLN A 89 27.71 14.29 -38.45
CA GLN A 89 28.98 14.92 -38.81
C GLN A 89 28.77 16.24 -39.56
N GLU A 90 27.87 16.26 -40.54
CA GLU A 90 27.51 17.48 -41.27
C GLU A 90 26.87 18.54 -40.35
N ARG A 91 25.98 18.10 -39.43
CA ARG A 91 25.24 18.99 -38.52
C ARG A 91 26.14 19.63 -37.44
N SER A 92 27.11 18.87 -36.92
CA SER A 92 27.94 19.29 -35.78
C SER A 92 29.35 19.72 -36.16
N GLY A 93 29.89 19.30 -37.31
CA GLY A 93 31.33 19.38 -37.61
C GLY A 93 31.96 20.77 -37.50
N SER A 94 31.29 21.83 -37.96
CA SER A 94 31.79 23.20 -37.86
C SER A 94 31.41 23.91 -36.55
N ARG A 95 30.37 23.45 -35.86
CA ARG A 95 29.78 24.10 -34.69
C ARG A 95 30.33 23.59 -33.37
N ARG A 96 30.75 22.32 -33.32
CA ARG A 96 31.06 21.60 -32.08
C ARG A 96 32.36 20.81 -32.24
N PRO A 97 33.52 21.49 -32.31
CA PRO A 97 34.81 20.85 -32.62
C PRO A 97 35.28 19.83 -31.59
N GLY A 98 34.75 19.86 -30.35
CA GLY A 98 35.02 18.86 -29.32
C GLY A 98 34.17 17.58 -29.46
N MET A 99 33.23 17.53 -30.40
CA MET A 99 32.40 16.37 -30.65
C MET A 99 32.90 15.55 -31.83
N SER A 100 32.84 14.23 -31.70
CA SER A 100 33.08 13.28 -32.79
C SER A 100 31.91 12.32 -32.96
N TYR A 101 31.70 11.88 -34.21
CA TYR A 101 30.67 10.90 -34.58
C TYR A 101 31.32 9.79 -35.39
N LEU A 102 31.25 8.56 -34.92
CA LEU A 102 31.94 7.41 -35.50
C LEU A 102 30.94 6.29 -35.81
N LEU A 103 31.06 5.72 -37.01
CA LEU A 103 30.35 4.50 -37.38
C LEU A 103 30.97 3.33 -36.63
N MET A 104 30.26 2.77 -35.65
CA MET A 104 30.81 1.74 -34.77
C MET A 104 29.69 0.91 -34.12
N ASP A 105 29.93 -0.40 -34.01
CA ASP A 105 29.07 -1.31 -33.25
C ASP A 105 29.45 -1.27 -31.77
N MET A 106 28.49 -0.94 -30.91
CA MET A 106 28.72 -0.88 -29.46
C MET A 106 29.05 -2.24 -28.83
N LEU A 107 28.77 -3.35 -29.53
CA LEU A 107 29.17 -4.69 -29.09
C LEU A 107 30.66 -4.97 -29.29
N HIS A 108 31.34 -4.12 -30.08
CA HIS A 108 32.77 -4.23 -30.43
C HIS A 108 33.36 -2.82 -30.63
N MET A 109 33.80 -2.18 -29.54
CA MET A 109 34.29 -0.80 -29.58
C MET A 109 35.81 -0.72 -29.74
N ASP A 110 36.28 0.06 -30.71
CA ASP A 110 37.71 0.29 -30.95
C ASP A 110 38.30 1.41 -30.06
N PHE A 111 37.97 1.38 -28.77
CA PHE A 111 38.52 2.29 -27.77
C PHE A 111 39.43 1.58 -26.78
N PRO A 112 40.42 2.27 -26.19
CA PRO A 112 41.20 1.72 -25.08
C PRO A 112 40.33 1.41 -23.85
N ASP A 113 40.81 0.49 -23.03
CA ASP A 113 40.23 0.22 -21.72
C ASP A 113 40.28 1.47 -20.83
N ALA A 114 39.24 1.66 -20.01
CA ALA A 114 39.15 2.77 -19.05
C ALA A 114 39.35 4.18 -19.67
N HIS A 115 38.94 4.37 -20.92
CA HIS A 115 39.09 5.63 -21.65
C HIS A 115 38.06 6.70 -21.28
N PHE A 116 36.83 6.31 -20.92
CA PHE A 116 35.72 7.23 -20.68
C PHE A 116 35.37 7.36 -19.20
N GLN A 117 34.93 8.56 -18.82
CA GLN A 117 34.38 8.85 -17.48
C GLN A 117 32.89 8.60 -17.41
N VAL A 118 32.18 8.82 -18.52
CA VAL A 118 30.74 8.60 -18.62
C VAL A 118 30.42 7.88 -19.92
N VAL A 119 29.58 6.86 -19.86
CA VAL A 119 28.88 6.29 -21.01
C VAL A 119 27.41 6.67 -20.89
N LEU A 120 26.81 7.18 -21.96
CA LEU A 120 25.41 7.58 -22.05
C LEU A 120 24.70 6.73 -23.11
N ASP A 121 23.63 6.06 -22.71
CA ASP A 121 22.71 5.33 -23.56
C ASP A 121 21.32 5.95 -23.40
N LYS A 122 20.65 6.23 -24.52
CA LYS A 122 19.24 6.62 -24.53
C LYS A 122 18.44 5.72 -25.48
N GLY A 123 17.82 4.70 -24.91
CA GLY A 123 16.96 3.74 -25.60
C GLY A 123 17.65 2.73 -26.51
N THR A 124 18.97 2.67 -26.49
CA THR A 124 19.74 1.68 -27.27
C THR A 124 19.70 0.31 -26.58
N LEU A 125 19.81 0.26 -25.25
CA LEU A 125 19.55 -0.96 -24.49
C LEU A 125 18.12 -1.48 -24.73
N ASP A 126 17.10 -0.61 -24.74
CA ASP A 126 15.72 -1.02 -25.02
C ASP A 126 15.57 -1.57 -26.45
N ALA A 127 16.30 -1.00 -27.42
CA ALA A 127 16.34 -1.48 -28.79
C ALA A 127 17.05 -2.83 -28.93
N LEU A 128 18.06 -3.11 -28.10
CA LEU A 128 18.78 -4.37 -28.14
C LEU A 128 18.05 -5.49 -27.38
N LEU A 129 17.43 -5.18 -26.23
CA LEU A 129 16.80 -6.15 -25.35
C LEU A 129 15.29 -6.25 -25.61
N THR A 130 14.94 -6.71 -26.81
CA THR A 130 13.55 -6.79 -27.29
C THR A 130 12.73 -7.94 -26.71
N ASP A 131 13.41 -8.97 -26.23
CA ASP A 131 12.88 -10.23 -25.72
C ASP A 131 13.87 -10.86 -24.73
N GLU A 132 13.48 -11.99 -24.12
CA GLU A 132 14.31 -12.73 -23.16
C GLU A 132 14.99 -13.95 -23.81
N GLU A 133 15.11 -14.00 -25.15
CA GLU A 133 15.78 -15.12 -25.81
C GLU A 133 17.29 -15.11 -25.55
N GLU A 134 17.90 -16.30 -25.47
CA GLU A 134 19.32 -16.46 -25.11
C GLU A 134 20.27 -15.66 -26.02
N ALA A 135 19.98 -15.60 -27.33
CA ALA A 135 20.77 -14.84 -28.29
C ALA A 135 20.71 -13.32 -28.04
N THR A 136 19.53 -12.80 -27.68
CA THR A 136 19.33 -11.38 -27.35
C THR A 136 20.04 -11.04 -26.04
N VAL A 137 19.88 -11.90 -25.02
CA VAL A 137 20.54 -11.76 -23.72
C VAL A 137 22.07 -11.77 -23.86
N ALA A 138 22.62 -12.66 -24.70
CA ALA A 138 24.06 -12.74 -24.94
C ALA A 138 24.63 -11.44 -25.54
N LYS A 139 23.92 -10.82 -26.50
CA LYS A 139 24.31 -9.52 -27.07
C LYS A 139 24.31 -8.41 -26.01
N VAL A 140 23.31 -8.40 -25.14
CA VAL A 140 23.22 -7.40 -24.06
C VAL A 140 24.35 -7.59 -23.05
N GLU A 141 24.71 -8.83 -22.70
CA GLU A 141 25.87 -9.07 -21.84
C GLU A 141 27.18 -8.62 -22.49
N GLN A 142 27.30 -8.79 -23.81
CA GLN A 142 28.44 -8.28 -24.58
C GLN A 142 28.49 -6.74 -24.59
N MET A 143 27.34 -6.07 -24.81
CA MET A 143 27.21 -4.61 -24.68
C MET A 143 27.68 -4.15 -23.30
N PHE A 144 27.19 -4.78 -22.23
CA PHE A 144 27.57 -4.43 -20.87
C PHE A 144 29.05 -4.69 -20.57
N ALA A 145 29.64 -5.74 -21.15
CA ALA A 145 31.07 -6.02 -21.04
C ALA A 145 31.92 -4.93 -21.72
N GLU A 146 31.54 -4.50 -22.93
CA GLU A 146 32.25 -3.42 -23.64
C GLU A 146 32.12 -2.07 -22.92
N ILE A 147 30.91 -1.71 -22.48
CA ILE A 147 30.68 -0.52 -21.65
C ILE A 147 31.54 -0.59 -20.39
N SER A 148 31.57 -1.75 -19.73
CA SER A 148 32.41 -1.97 -18.56
C SER A 148 33.89 -1.81 -18.88
N ARG A 149 34.36 -2.30 -20.03
CA ARG A 149 35.77 -2.24 -20.43
C ARG A 149 36.23 -0.80 -20.68
N VAL A 150 35.48 -0.04 -21.46
CA VAL A 150 35.85 1.33 -21.86
C VAL A 150 35.65 2.36 -20.74
N LEU A 151 34.83 2.04 -19.73
CA LEU A 151 34.58 2.92 -18.59
C LEU A 151 35.66 2.76 -17.50
N GLN A 152 36.21 3.88 -17.02
CA GLN A 152 37.17 3.86 -15.92
C GLN A 152 36.54 3.50 -14.58
N VAL A 153 37.35 3.11 -13.60
CA VAL A 153 36.90 2.99 -12.20
C VAL A 153 36.44 4.36 -11.68
N GLY A 154 35.27 4.41 -11.07
CA GLY A 154 34.58 5.64 -10.65
C GLY A 154 33.79 6.33 -11.76
N GLY A 155 33.86 5.82 -13.00
CA GLY A 155 33.02 6.26 -14.10
C GLY A 155 31.57 5.80 -13.94
N ARG A 156 30.65 6.43 -14.70
CA ARG A 156 29.21 6.10 -14.66
C ARG A 156 28.70 5.68 -16.02
N TYR A 157 27.90 4.64 -16.05
CA TYR A 157 27.02 4.34 -17.16
C TYR A 157 25.63 4.91 -16.86
N LEU A 158 25.14 5.81 -17.72
CA LEU A 158 23.84 6.47 -17.63
C LEU A 158 22.94 5.90 -18.73
N CYS A 159 21.88 5.19 -18.35
CA CYS A 159 20.94 4.57 -19.31
C CYS A 159 19.56 5.17 -19.15
N VAL A 160 19.06 5.87 -20.16
CA VAL A 160 17.72 6.44 -20.22
C VAL A 160 16.77 5.45 -20.89
N SER A 161 15.72 5.04 -20.19
CA SER A 161 14.82 3.96 -20.61
C SER A 161 13.40 4.17 -20.05
N LEU A 162 12.39 3.51 -20.66
CA LEU A 162 11.05 3.36 -20.07
C LEU A 162 10.98 2.29 -18.98
N ALA A 163 12.09 1.60 -18.74
CA ALA A 163 12.24 0.59 -17.71
C ALA A 163 11.27 -0.58 -17.79
N GLN A 164 11.12 -1.15 -18.98
CA GLN A 164 10.41 -2.43 -19.10
C GLN A 164 11.00 -3.46 -18.13
N ALA A 165 10.14 -4.30 -17.56
CA ALA A 165 10.50 -5.14 -16.42
C ALA A 165 11.74 -6.02 -16.68
N HIS A 166 11.85 -6.62 -17.86
CA HIS A 166 12.99 -7.44 -18.25
C HIS A 166 14.26 -6.62 -18.47
N VAL A 167 14.14 -5.42 -19.06
CA VAL A 167 15.26 -4.49 -19.27
C VAL A 167 15.86 -4.02 -17.96
N LEU A 168 15.01 -3.50 -17.06
CA LEU A 168 15.43 -3.03 -15.75
C LEU A 168 16.08 -4.17 -14.96
N LYS A 169 15.41 -5.32 -14.90
CA LYS A 169 15.92 -6.50 -14.17
C LYS A 169 17.30 -6.90 -14.67
N LYS A 170 17.48 -7.06 -15.99
CA LYS A 170 18.75 -7.48 -16.58
C LYS A 170 19.89 -6.51 -16.27
N ALA A 171 19.65 -5.20 -16.39
CA ALA A 171 20.66 -4.18 -16.08
C ALA A 171 21.02 -4.17 -14.59
N VAL A 172 20.02 -4.12 -13.70
CA VAL A 172 20.21 -4.09 -12.25
C VAL A 172 20.97 -5.33 -11.77
N GLU A 173 20.57 -6.52 -12.20
CA GLU A 173 21.21 -7.79 -11.81
C GLU A 173 22.66 -7.87 -12.30
N TYR A 174 22.92 -7.51 -13.56
CA TYR A 174 24.27 -7.57 -14.13
C TYR A 174 25.24 -6.64 -13.37
N PHE A 175 24.89 -5.36 -13.25
CA PHE A 175 25.80 -4.38 -12.65
C PHE A 175 25.91 -4.56 -11.13
N SER A 176 24.85 -4.99 -10.45
CA SER A 176 24.92 -5.36 -9.03
C SER A 176 25.86 -6.55 -8.79
N ARG A 177 25.80 -7.59 -9.66
CA ARG A 177 26.72 -8.75 -9.62
C ARG A 177 28.18 -8.36 -9.85
N GLU A 178 28.43 -7.34 -10.66
CA GLU A 178 29.78 -6.77 -10.85
C GLU A 178 30.23 -5.84 -9.71
N GLY A 179 29.40 -5.65 -8.68
CA GLY A 179 29.72 -4.84 -7.51
C GLY A 179 29.60 -3.33 -7.76
N TRP A 180 28.85 -2.93 -8.78
CA TRP A 180 28.61 -1.52 -9.08
C TRP A 180 27.50 -0.97 -8.20
N VAL A 181 27.54 0.34 -7.99
CA VAL A 181 26.41 1.07 -7.40
C VAL A 181 25.36 1.26 -8.47
N VAL A 182 24.11 0.87 -8.20
CA VAL A 182 22.97 1.08 -9.10
C VAL A 182 22.00 2.06 -8.46
N ARG A 183 21.75 3.18 -9.13
CA ARG A 183 20.78 4.18 -8.72
C ARG A 183 19.81 4.47 -9.85
N VAL A 184 18.51 4.40 -9.58
CA VAL A 184 17.46 4.67 -10.57
C VAL A 184 16.81 6.01 -10.25
N HIS A 185 16.81 6.93 -11.21
CA HIS A 185 16.11 8.22 -11.12
C HIS A 185 14.84 8.15 -11.95
N GLN A 186 13.71 8.55 -11.37
CA GLN A 186 12.54 8.90 -12.16
C GLN A 186 12.70 10.32 -12.70
N VAL A 187 12.52 10.51 -14.00
CA VAL A 187 12.61 11.83 -14.64
C VAL A 187 11.31 12.59 -14.43
N ALA A 188 11.40 13.81 -13.89
CA ALA A 188 10.25 14.68 -13.77
C ALA A 188 9.82 15.13 -15.17
N THR A 189 8.56 14.90 -15.50
CA THR A 189 7.99 15.29 -16.79
C THR A 189 6.65 15.95 -16.55
N SER A 190 6.41 17.07 -17.23
CA SER A 190 5.12 17.75 -17.14
C SER A 190 4.05 16.91 -17.85
N ARG A 191 2.89 16.69 -17.21
CA ARG A 191 1.81 15.85 -17.77
C ARG A 191 1.32 16.35 -19.15
N ASP A 192 1.46 17.65 -19.42
CA ASP A 192 1.07 18.27 -20.69
C ASP A 192 2.07 18.02 -21.84
N GLN A 193 3.30 17.58 -21.54
CA GLN A 193 4.38 17.34 -22.52
C GLN A 193 4.81 15.87 -22.59
N GLN A 194 4.24 14.99 -21.76
CA GLN A 194 4.55 13.56 -21.78
C GLN A 194 4.12 12.89 -23.08
N GLN A 195 5.10 12.54 -23.90
CA GLN A 195 4.89 11.75 -25.13
C GLN A 195 4.46 10.30 -24.81
N PHE A 196 4.82 9.78 -23.63
CA PHE A 196 4.55 8.42 -23.18
C PHE A 196 3.75 8.42 -21.87
N VAL A 197 2.85 7.44 -21.72
CA VAL A 197 2.09 7.23 -20.46
C VAL A 197 3.00 6.78 -19.31
N LEU A 198 4.03 6.00 -19.64
CA LEU A 198 4.96 5.48 -18.65
C LEU A 198 6.03 6.54 -18.32
N PRO A 199 6.45 6.64 -17.05
CA PRO A 199 7.54 7.51 -16.67
C PRO A 199 8.85 7.06 -17.30
N VAL A 200 9.70 8.03 -17.61
CA VAL A 200 11.08 7.79 -18.05
C VAL A 200 11.97 7.66 -16.83
N PHE A 201 12.95 6.75 -16.91
CA PHE A 201 13.96 6.55 -15.87
C PHE A 201 15.37 6.73 -16.42
N VAL A 202 16.28 7.19 -15.56
CA VAL A 202 17.73 7.16 -15.79
C VAL A 202 18.37 6.22 -14.79
N TYR A 203 18.95 5.13 -15.29
CA TYR A 203 19.78 4.24 -14.49
C TYR A 203 21.18 4.81 -14.44
N VAL A 204 21.74 4.86 -13.24
CA VAL A 204 23.09 5.32 -12.99
C VAL A 204 23.86 4.18 -12.35
N MET A 205 24.70 3.53 -13.15
CA MET A 205 25.56 2.43 -12.70
C MET A 205 26.98 2.96 -12.56
N THR A 206 27.48 3.07 -11.33
CA THR A 206 28.82 3.59 -11.05
C THR A 206 29.80 2.44 -10.84
N LYS A 207 30.85 2.41 -11.66
CA LYS A 207 31.85 1.35 -11.65
C LYS A 207 32.76 1.48 -10.43
N PHE A 208 32.81 0.42 -9.62
CA PHE A 208 33.81 0.27 -8.56
C PHE A 208 34.70 -0.94 -8.83
N ARG A 209 35.84 -1.01 -8.14
CA ARG A 209 36.64 -2.23 -8.17
C ARG A 209 35.87 -3.32 -7.45
N LYS A 210 35.73 -4.48 -8.08
CA LYS A 210 35.14 -5.67 -7.47
C LYS A 210 35.97 -6.05 -6.24
N ILE A 211 35.39 -5.91 -5.06
CA ILE A 211 36.04 -6.31 -3.81
C ILE A 211 35.72 -7.80 -3.61
N SER A 212 36.74 -8.63 -3.48
CA SER A 212 36.57 -10.06 -3.18
C SER A 212 35.96 -10.22 -1.77
N GLY A 213 34.68 -10.61 -1.71
CA GLY A 213 33.89 -10.74 -0.48
C GLY A 213 32.45 -10.21 -0.67
N SER A 214 31.58 -10.42 0.32
CA SER A 214 30.19 -9.92 0.31
C SER A 214 30.14 -8.41 0.58
N ALA A 215 30.65 -7.59 -0.33
CA ALA A 215 30.43 -6.16 -0.27
C ALA A 215 28.92 -5.88 -0.39
N PRO A 216 28.36 -4.96 0.43
CA PRO A 216 26.93 -4.68 0.37
C PRO A 216 26.57 -4.05 -0.97
N GLN A 217 25.57 -4.63 -1.65
CA GLN A 217 25.02 -4.07 -2.88
C GLN A 217 24.43 -2.69 -2.58
N ILE A 218 24.79 -1.70 -3.40
CA ILE A 218 24.30 -0.32 -3.28
C ILE A 218 23.22 -0.11 -4.34
N LEU A 219 21.97 -0.26 -3.91
CA LEU A 219 20.77 -0.16 -4.74
C LEU A 219 19.90 0.99 -4.24
N GLU A 220 19.66 1.99 -5.07
CA GLU A 220 18.96 3.21 -4.64
C GLU A 220 17.90 3.65 -5.65
N MET A 221 16.77 4.16 -5.16
CA MET A 221 15.72 4.79 -5.95
C MET A 221 15.63 6.28 -5.61
N CYS A 222 15.55 7.13 -6.63
CA CYS A 222 15.35 8.57 -6.49
C CYS A 222 13.96 8.92 -7.04
N PRO A 223 12.94 9.11 -6.16
CA PRO A 223 11.55 9.31 -6.57
C PRO A 223 11.30 10.63 -7.30
N GLU A 224 11.92 11.69 -6.79
CA GLU A 224 11.74 13.07 -7.22
C GLU A 224 13.11 13.77 -7.26
N GLU A 225 13.23 14.86 -8.01
CA GLU A 225 14.52 15.51 -8.28
C GLU A 225 15.27 16.00 -7.03
N GLN A 226 14.51 16.38 -6.00
CA GLN A 226 15.00 16.99 -4.76
C GLN A 226 15.02 16.02 -3.58
N ASP A 227 14.45 14.82 -3.75
CA ASP A 227 14.35 13.83 -2.69
C ASP A 227 15.69 13.10 -2.47
N ARG A 228 15.94 12.71 -1.23
CA ARG A 228 17.10 11.87 -0.89
C ARG A 228 16.94 10.48 -1.53
N PRO A 229 18.02 9.88 -2.06
CA PRO A 229 17.98 8.51 -2.54
C PRO A 229 17.49 7.55 -1.44
N VAL A 230 16.51 6.71 -1.77
CA VAL A 230 15.98 5.68 -0.88
C VAL A 230 16.74 4.38 -1.14
N ARG A 231 17.34 3.82 -0.10
CA ARG A 231 18.11 2.57 -0.18
C ARG A 231 17.16 1.37 -0.26
N MET A 232 17.46 0.44 -1.16
CA MET A 232 16.75 -0.84 -1.31
C MET A 232 17.61 -1.98 -0.79
N GLU A 233 16.98 -2.99 -0.20
CA GLU A 233 17.68 -4.14 0.40
C GLU A 233 18.05 -5.20 -0.65
N SER A 234 17.31 -5.26 -1.76
CA SER A 234 17.52 -6.24 -2.82
C SER A 234 17.19 -5.71 -4.21
N THR A 235 17.65 -6.43 -5.23
CA THR A 235 17.35 -6.17 -6.63
C THR A 235 15.86 -6.26 -6.92
N GLU A 236 15.17 -7.21 -6.28
CA GLU A 236 13.73 -7.43 -6.42
C GLU A 236 12.93 -6.25 -5.87
N GLN A 237 13.34 -5.69 -4.72
CA GLN A 237 12.70 -4.50 -4.14
C GLN A 237 12.88 -3.27 -5.03
N LEU A 238 14.08 -3.06 -5.59
CA LEU A 238 14.33 -1.95 -6.52
C LEU A 238 13.47 -2.08 -7.80
N VAL A 239 13.42 -3.28 -8.38
CA VAL A 239 12.59 -3.58 -9.56
C VAL A 239 11.10 -3.38 -9.24
N ALA A 240 10.64 -3.85 -8.07
CA ALA A 240 9.26 -3.64 -7.63
C ALA A 240 8.93 -2.15 -7.47
N ALA A 241 9.82 -1.36 -6.86
CA ALA A 241 9.61 0.08 -6.65
C ALA A 241 9.48 0.88 -7.96
N VAL A 242 10.19 0.48 -9.03
CA VAL A 242 10.05 1.07 -10.36
C VAL A 242 8.74 0.65 -11.01
N ARG A 243 8.40 -0.65 -10.92
CA ARG A 243 7.14 -1.20 -11.43
C ARG A 243 5.92 -0.54 -10.78
N ASP A 244 5.95 -0.30 -9.48
CA ASP A 244 4.84 0.35 -8.76
C ASP A 244 4.59 1.77 -9.29
N ARG A 245 5.65 2.51 -9.66
CA ARG A 245 5.54 3.84 -10.29
C ARG A 245 4.97 3.78 -11.70
N GLN A 246 5.39 2.79 -12.48
CA GLN A 246 4.82 2.55 -13.80
C GLN A 246 3.33 2.19 -13.72
N HIS A 247 2.96 1.31 -12.80
CA HIS A 247 1.56 0.95 -12.53
C HIS A 247 0.74 2.16 -12.08
N TYR A 248 1.29 2.97 -11.17
CA TYR A 248 0.64 4.19 -10.71
C TYR A 248 0.40 5.20 -11.85
N ALA A 249 1.40 5.41 -12.71
CA ALA A 249 1.26 6.29 -13.87
C ALA A 249 0.23 5.78 -14.88
N LEU A 250 0.22 4.47 -15.15
CA LEU A 250 -0.77 3.82 -16.01
C LEU A 250 -2.19 3.99 -15.43
N LEU A 251 -2.34 3.75 -14.13
CA LEU A 251 -3.60 3.94 -13.43
C LEU A 251 -4.11 5.38 -13.55
N CYS A 252 -3.25 6.37 -13.29
CA CYS A 252 -3.62 7.78 -13.44
C CYS A 252 -4.08 8.11 -14.88
N SER A 253 -3.38 7.58 -15.88
CA SER A 253 -3.74 7.74 -17.30
C SER A 253 -5.06 7.07 -17.67
N GLN A 254 -5.38 5.92 -17.07
CA GLN A 254 -6.67 5.25 -17.26
C GLN A 254 -7.79 6.07 -16.63
N LEU A 255 -7.61 6.50 -15.37
CA LEU A 255 -8.58 7.31 -14.62
C LEU A 255 -8.86 8.68 -15.25
N SER A 256 -7.90 9.23 -16.02
CA SER A 256 -8.08 10.50 -16.74
C SER A 256 -8.82 10.35 -18.07
N LYS A 257 -8.89 9.14 -18.64
CA LYS A 257 -9.52 8.90 -19.95
C LYS A 257 -10.95 8.40 -19.84
N THR A 258 -11.21 7.51 -18.89
CA THR A 258 -12.50 6.83 -18.77
C THR A 258 -12.92 6.79 -17.30
N PRO A 259 -14.20 7.10 -16.97
CA PRO A 259 -14.74 6.84 -15.65
C PRO A 259 -14.60 5.36 -15.30
N CYS A 260 -14.11 5.07 -14.10
CA CYS A 260 -13.88 3.72 -13.65
C CYS A 260 -15.20 3.04 -13.30
N ARG A 261 -15.48 1.87 -13.87
CA ARG A 261 -16.66 1.07 -13.51
C ARG A 261 -16.42 0.22 -12.27
N GLU A 262 -15.18 -0.25 -12.10
CA GLU A 262 -14.70 -0.99 -10.94
C GLU A 262 -14.02 -0.02 -9.96
N GLN A 263 -14.15 -0.25 -8.66
CA GLN A 263 -13.49 0.61 -7.69
C GLN A 263 -11.98 0.34 -7.67
N VAL A 264 -11.19 1.39 -7.85
CA VAL A 264 -9.73 1.32 -7.71
C VAL A 264 -9.36 1.64 -6.28
N SER A 265 -8.44 0.86 -5.70
CA SER A 265 -7.84 1.09 -4.39
C SER A 265 -6.33 1.31 -4.52
N LEU A 266 -5.79 2.26 -3.76
CA LEU A 266 -4.34 2.53 -3.72
C LEU A 266 -3.91 3.01 -2.33
N ASP A 267 -2.75 2.56 -1.90
CA ASP A 267 -2.16 2.95 -0.61
C ASP A 267 -1.12 4.06 -0.82
N LEU A 268 -1.25 5.14 -0.05
CA LEU A 268 -0.22 6.15 0.09
C LEU A 268 0.58 5.83 1.35
N CYS A 269 1.85 5.51 1.17
CA CYS A 269 2.75 5.21 2.27
C CYS A 269 3.34 6.48 2.89
N ASP A 270 3.58 6.42 4.19
CA ASP A 270 4.37 7.39 4.91
C ASP A 270 5.83 7.38 4.42
N LYS A 271 6.41 8.57 4.21
CA LYS A 271 7.74 8.71 3.60
C LYS A 271 8.87 8.12 4.44
N GLU A 272 8.75 8.14 5.77
CA GLU A 272 9.81 7.72 6.67
C GLU A 272 9.73 6.23 7.00
N SER A 273 8.52 5.76 7.29
CA SER A 273 8.28 4.37 7.70
C SER A 273 8.03 3.42 6.54
N GLY A 274 7.68 3.93 5.35
CA GLY A 274 7.29 3.12 4.19
C GLY A 274 5.98 2.35 4.36
N LYS A 275 5.31 2.50 5.50
CA LYS A 275 4.05 1.81 5.80
C LYS A 275 2.86 2.57 5.22
N PRO A 276 1.79 1.87 4.80
CA PRO A 276 0.55 2.50 4.38
C PRO A 276 0.03 3.48 5.43
N ARG A 277 -0.19 4.71 5.00
CA ARG A 277 -0.72 5.81 5.80
C ARG A 277 -2.17 6.10 5.43
N TYR A 278 -2.46 6.19 4.15
CA TYR A 278 -3.82 6.33 3.65
C TYR A 278 -4.15 5.21 2.68
N THR A 279 -5.36 4.67 2.74
CA THR A 279 -5.93 3.92 1.60
C THR A 279 -6.94 4.82 0.90
N LEU A 280 -6.74 5.03 -0.39
CA LEU A 280 -7.61 5.82 -1.25
C LEU A 280 -8.44 4.88 -2.12
N HIS A 281 -9.76 5.07 -2.14
CA HIS A 281 -10.63 4.42 -3.10
C HIS A 281 -11.28 5.43 -4.04
N VAL A 282 -11.10 5.22 -5.34
CA VAL A 282 -11.69 6.06 -6.39
C VAL A 282 -13.10 5.58 -6.67
N VAL A 283 -14.10 6.43 -6.44
CA VAL A 283 -15.52 6.14 -6.67
C VAL A 283 -16.06 7.08 -7.74
N ASP A 284 -16.28 6.55 -8.94
CA ASP A 284 -16.96 7.27 -10.01
C ASP A 284 -18.47 7.00 -9.97
N SER A 285 -19.25 8.08 -10.07
CA SER A 285 -20.72 8.04 -10.02
C SER A 285 -21.32 8.52 -11.34
N PRO A 286 -21.37 7.66 -12.39
CA PRO A 286 -21.80 8.07 -13.73
C PRO A 286 -23.28 8.48 -13.82
N SER A 287 -24.11 8.03 -12.87
CA SER A 287 -25.52 8.40 -12.76
C SER A 287 -25.73 9.82 -12.23
N VAL A 288 -24.74 10.38 -11.56
CA VAL A 288 -24.80 11.75 -11.02
C VAL A 288 -24.50 12.71 -12.18
N LYS A 289 -25.42 13.66 -12.42
CA LYS A 289 -25.14 14.82 -13.25
C LYS A 289 -24.53 15.89 -12.34
N PRO A 290 -23.20 16.04 -12.28
CA PRO A 290 -22.59 17.00 -11.37
C PRO A 290 -23.07 18.41 -11.70
N SER A 291 -23.36 19.19 -10.65
CA SER A 291 -23.47 20.64 -10.79
C SER A 291 -22.11 21.22 -11.22
N ARG A 292 -22.07 22.49 -11.66
CA ARG A 292 -20.81 23.15 -12.06
C ARG A 292 -19.69 23.05 -11.01
N ASP A 293 -20.03 22.84 -9.74
CA ASP A 293 -19.08 22.83 -8.63
C ASP A 293 -18.85 21.43 -8.03
N ASN A 294 -19.57 20.38 -8.46
CA ASN A 294 -19.52 19.04 -7.83
C ASN A 294 -18.83 17.98 -8.69
N HIS A 295 -17.71 18.33 -9.32
CA HIS A 295 -16.96 17.39 -10.15
C HIS A 295 -16.16 16.36 -9.33
N PHE A 296 -15.50 16.83 -8.27
CA PHE A 296 -14.54 16.04 -7.51
C PHE A 296 -14.57 16.43 -6.03
N ALA A 297 -14.47 15.45 -5.14
CA ALA A 297 -14.34 15.67 -3.70
C ALA A 297 -13.52 14.56 -3.04
N ILE A 298 -12.94 14.88 -1.89
CA ILE A 298 -12.24 13.93 -1.03
C ILE A 298 -13.11 13.69 0.20
N PHE A 299 -13.40 12.43 0.53
CA PHE A 299 -14.12 12.06 1.74
C PHE A 299 -13.17 11.35 2.70
N ILE A 300 -12.87 11.98 3.83
CA ILE A 300 -12.08 11.38 4.91
C ILE A 300 -13.01 10.52 5.75
N VAL A 301 -12.73 9.22 5.80
CA VAL A 301 -13.43 8.27 6.67
C VAL A 301 -13.03 8.57 8.12
N PRO A 302 -13.97 8.89 9.02
CA PRO A 302 -13.65 9.15 10.41
C PRO A 302 -12.97 7.93 11.07
N GLN A 303 -11.96 8.20 11.89
CA GLN A 303 -11.29 7.19 12.68
C GLN A 303 -12.29 6.43 13.54
N GLY A 304 -12.25 5.10 13.46
CA GLY A 304 -13.16 4.22 14.15
C GLY A 304 -14.45 3.90 13.38
N ARG A 305 -14.68 4.49 12.20
CA ARG A 305 -15.85 4.17 11.38
C ARG A 305 -15.51 3.32 10.16
N GLU A 306 -14.25 2.94 9.97
CA GLU A 306 -13.75 2.28 8.75
C GLU A 306 -14.43 0.92 8.48
N THR A 307 -14.93 0.26 9.53
CA THR A 307 -15.62 -1.04 9.44
C THR A 307 -17.11 -0.91 9.19
N GLU A 308 -17.69 0.30 9.25
CA GLU A 308 -19.10 0.50 8.92
C GLU A 308 -19.34 0.21 7.44
N TRP A 309 -20.48 -0.41 7.13
CA TRP A 309 -20.81 -0.84 5.77
C TRP A 309 -20.63 0.27 4.72
N LEU A 310 -21.01 1.51 5.07
CA LEU A 310 -20.93 2.69 4.20
C LEU A 310 -19.50 3.03 3.75
N PHE A 311 -18.49 2.72 4.58
CA PHE A 311 -17.09 3.05 4.31
C PHE A 311 -16.24 1.82 4.00
N GLY A 312 -16.57 0.68 4.60
CA GLY A 312 -15.81 -0.56 4.52
C GLY A 312 -16.11 -1.41 3.28
N THR A 313 -17.29 -1.26 2.67
CA THR A 313 -17.70 -2.03 1.48
C THR A 313 -17.68 -1.20 0.20
N GLU A 314 -17.51 -1.86 -0.95
CA GLU A 314 -17.53 -1.20 -2.25
C GLU A 314 -18.92 -0.61 -2.56
N GLU A 315 -19.98 -1.37 -2.26
CA GLU A 315 -21.37 -0.94 -2.39
C GLU A 315 -21.68 0.28 -1.52
N GLY A 316 -21.22 0.26 -0.26
CA GLY A 316 -21.35 1.39 0.65
C GLY A 316 -20.66 2.64 0.13
N ARG A 317 -19.42 2.52 -0.35
CA ARG A 317 -18.67 3.65 -0.91
C ARG A 317 -19.34 4.20 -2.18
N ARG A 318 -19.94 3.36 -3.03
CA ARG A 318 -20.75 3.80 -4.19
C ARG A 318 -22.00 4.56 -3.77
N GLN A 319 -22.71 4.07 -2.75
CA GLN A 319 -23.87 4.75 -2.19
C GLN A 319 -23.47 6.12 -1.62
N LEU A 320 -22.36 6.18 -0.88
CA LEU A 320 -21.79 7.43 -0.36
C LEU A 320 -21.48 8.43 -1.49
N GLY A 321 -20.81 7.99 -2.56
CA GLY A 321 -20.53 8.82 -3.74
C GLY A 321 -21.79 9.41 -4.38
N THR A 322 -22.80 8.56 -4.56
CA THR A 322 -24.10 8.98 -5.13
C THR A 322 -24.82 9.98 -4.22
N SER A 323 -24.87 9.72 -2.90
CA SER A 323 -25.51 10.59 -1.92
C SER A 323 -24.78 11.92 -1.73
N ALA A 324 -23.46 11.94 -1.85
CA ALA A 324 -22.66 13.17 -1.80
C ALA A 324 -22.86 14.04 -3.06
N GLY A 325 -23.30 13.45 -4.18
CA GLY A 325 -23.64 14.18 -5.40
C GLY A 325 -22.44 14.67 -6.19
N PHE A 326 -21.29 14.00 -6.08
CA PHE A 326 -20.08 14.30 -6.86
C PHE A 326 -19.89 13.32 -8.02
N GLY A 327 -19.36 13.81 -9.15
CA GLY A 327 -19.04 12.95 -10.29
C GLY A 327 -17.97 11.90 -9.94
N ARG A 328 -16.91 12.32 -9.24
CA ARG A 328 -15.90 11.44 -8.63
C ARG A 328 -15.76 11.78 -7.14
N LEU A 329 -15.78 10.75 -6.28
CA LEU A 329 -15.49 10.85 -4.86
C LEU A 329 -14.27 9.99 -4.53
N LEU A 330 -13.26 10.56 -3.88
CA LEU A 330 -12.11 9.82 -3.36
C LEU A 330 -12.34 9.54 -1.87
N THR A 331 -12.62 8.30 -1.48
CA THR A 331 -12.75 7.95 -0.06
C THR A 331 -11.39 7.61 0.52
N VAL A 332 -11.04 8.20 1.65
CA VAL A 332 -9.72 8.10 2.28
C VAL A 332 -9.85 7.46 3.65
N ALA A 333 -9.32 6.25 3.80
CA ALA A 333 -9.24 5.57 5.08
C ALA A 333 -7.90 5.89 5.77
N LEU A 334 -7.96 6.18 7.07
CA LEU A 334 -6.80 6.54 7.89
C LEU A 334 -6.25 5.29 8.60
N HIS A 335 -4.98 4.96 8.39
CA HIS A 335 -4.38 3.79 9.03
C HIS A 335 -4.17 4.02 10.53
N ARG A 336 -4.60 3.06 11.35
CA ARG A 336 -4.54 3.10 12.83
C ARG A 336 -3.14 3.16 13.46
N GLU A 337 -2.09 2.84 12.69
CA GLU A 337 -0.70 2.84 13.19
C GLU A 337 -0.03 4.20 13.01
N GLN A 338 -0.76 5.16 12.47
CA GLN A 338 -0.25 6.45 12.04
C GLN A 338 -0.87 7.57 12.87
N HIS A 339 -0.12 8.66 13.01
CA HIS A 339 -0.59 9.85 13.71
C HIS A 339 -1.10 10.92 12.74
N TYR A 340 -2.22 11.56 13.11
CA TYR A 340 -2.84 12.63 12.34
C TYR A 340 -3.21 13.76 13.29
N GLU A 341 -2.75 14.98 13.00
CA GLU A 341 -3.01 16.14 13.84
C GLU A 341 -4.45 16.66 13.73
N GLY A 342 -5.09 16.43 12.58
CA GLY A 342 -6.46 16.87 12.30
C GLY A 342 -6.73 17.03 10.80
N MET A 343 -7.93 17.50 10.47
CA MET A 343 -8.36 17.69 9.08
C MET A 343 -7.42 18.62 8.29
N ALA A 344 -6.94 19.71 8.90
CA ALA A 344 -6.04 20.65 8.24
C ALA A 344 -4.68 20.02 7.86
N GLY A 345 -4.08 19.22 8.75
CA GLY A 345 -2.84 18.51 8.45
C GLY A 345 -3.01 17.45 7.36
N ILE A 346 -4.14 16.74 7.37
CA ILE A 346 -4.49 15.79 6.28
C ILE A 346 -4.66 16.52 4.95
N GLN A 347 -5.31 17.68 4.95
CA GLN A 347 -5.46 18.50 3.73
C GLN A 347 -4.10 18.95 3.19
N GLU A 348 -3.21 19.45 4.05
CA GLU A 348 -1.86 19.89 3.67
C GLU A 348 -1.05 18.73 3.06
N GLU A 349 -1.12 17.55 3.67
CA GLU A 349 -0.39 16.36 3.22
C GLU A 349 -0.96 15.79 1.90
N LEU A 350 -2.29 15.68 1.79
CA LEU A 350 -2.94 14.96 0.69
C LEU A 350 -3.22 15.82 -0.54
N SER A 351 -3.37 17.14 -0.40
CA SER A 351 -3.86 18.00 -1.50
C SER A 351 -3.06 17.85 -2.79
N GLY A 352 -1.74 17.69 -2.72
CA GLY A 352 -0.94 17.46 -3.93
C GLY A 352 -1.25 16.12 -4.61
N LYS A 353 -1.31 15.04 -3.82
CA LYS A 353 -1.44 13.66 -4.32
C LYS A 353 -2.85 13.31 -4.79
N VAL A 354 -3.89 13.82 -4.14
CA VAL A 354 -5.27 13.54 -4.55
C VAL A 354 -5.63 14.20 -5.88
N MET A 355 -4.99 15.33 -6.21
CA MET A 355 -5.18 16.02 -7.49
C MET A 355 -4.61 15.23 -8.66
N GLU A 356 -3.66 14.34 -8.42
CA GLU A 356 -3.16 13.41 -9.44
C GLU A 356 -4.25 12.45 -9.97
N LEU A 357 -5.31 12.24 -9.17
CA LEU A 357 -6.45 11.35 -9.43
C LEU A 357 -7.73 12.10 -9.85
N ALA A 358 -7.66 13.43 -10.00
CA ALA A 358 -8.79 14.26 -10.38
C ALA A 358 -9.37 13.85 -11.75
N PRO A 359 -10.70 13.97 -11.96
CA PRO A 359 -11.31 13.68 -13.25
C PRO A 359 -10.88 14.71 -14.31
N PRO A 360 -10.91 14.35 -15.61
CA PRO A 360 -10.61 15.29 -16.69
C PRO A 360 -11.62 16.46 -16.71
N GLY A 361 -11.15 17.64 -17.10
CA GLY A 361 -12.00 18.82 -17.25
C GLY A 361 -12.34 19.55 -15.94
N LEU A 362 -11.68 19.19 -14.83
CA LEU A 362 -11.77 19.96 -13.59
C LEU A 362 -11.28 21.40 -13.82
N PRO A 363 -12.08 22.44 -13.50
CA PRO A 363 -11.67 23.83 -13.67
C PRO A 363 -10.41 24.16 -12.85
N ALA A 364 -9.43 24.82 -13.47
CA ALA A 364 -8.11 25.10 -12.87
C ALA A 364 -8.12 25.91 -11.55
N ARG A 365 -9.25 26.50 -11.17
CA ARG A 365 -9.41 27.29 -9.93
C ARG A 365 -10.46 26.72 -8.98
N GLN A 366 -11.02 25.54 -9.29
CA GLN A 366 -12.00 24.92 -8.42
C GLN A 366 -11.30 24.41 -7.16
N GLN A 367 -11.76 24.85 -6.00
CA GLN A 367 -11.34 24.24 -4.73
C GLN A 367 -12.03 22.88 -4.59
N VAL A 368 -11.23 21.85 -4.34
CA VAL A 368 -11.74 20.50 -4.13
C VAL A 368 -12.05 20.33 -2.64
N PRO A 369 -13.32 20.07 -2.27
CA PRO A 369 -13.70 20.00 -0.88
C PRO A 369 -13.23 18.69 -0.25
N PHE A 370 -12.79 18.79 1.01
CA PHE A 370 -12.60 17.66 1.90
C PHE A 370 -13.81 17.54 2.81
N LEU A 371 -14.45 16.38 2.78
CA LEU A 371 -15.69 16.06 3.47
C LEU A 371 -15.40 15.00 4.54
N SER A 372 -16.17 15.02 5.62
CA SER A 372 -16.22 13.92 6.59
C SER A 372 -17.52 13.99 7.39
N VAL A 373 -17.92 12.88 8.01
CA VAL A 373 -19.10 12.86 8.88
C VAL A 373 -18.80 13.72 10.13
N GLY A 374 -19.62 14.73 10.38
CA GLY A 374 -19.44 15.64 11.52
C GLY A 374 -18.35 16.71 11.34
N GLY A 375 -17.63 16.70 10.20
CA GLY A 375 -16.60 17.70 9.87
C GLY A 375 -15.27 17.55 10.61
N ASP A 376 -15.09 16.47 11.38
CA ASP A 376 -13.82 16.11 12.03
C ASP A 376 -13.28 14.78 11.48
N ILE A 377 -12.11 14.35 11.95
CA ILE A 377 -11.47 13.10 11.50
C ILE A 377 -11.87 11.90 12.37
N GLY A 378 -12.87 12.03 13.23
CA GLY A 378 -13.19 11.06 14.27
C GLY A 378 -12.25 11.15 15.49
N VAL A 379 -12.54 10.32 16.49
CA VAL A 379 -11.71 10.19 17.70
C VAL A 379 -11.44 8.72 17.94
N ARG A 380 -10.16 8.33 17.84
CA ARG A 380 -9.64 7.03 18.24
C ARG A 380 -8.54 7.21 19.28
N THR A 381 -8.68 6.55 20.42
CA THR A 381 -7.66 6.53 21.48
C THR A 381 -7.24 5.10 21.75
N VAL A 382 -6.00 4.76 21.42
CA VAL A 382 -5.43 3.45 21.76
C VAL A 382 -5.25 3.37 23.28
N ARG A 383 -5.85 2.36 23.91
CA ARG A 383 -5.72 2.07 25.34
C ARG A 383 -4.63 1.04 25.61
N HIS A 384 -4.51 0.07 24.72
CA HIS A 384 -3.55 -1.01 24.86
C HIS A 384 -3.22 -1.63 23.50
N ARG A 385 -1.98 -2.06 23.33
CA ARG A 385 -1.51 -2.84 22.18
C ARG A 385 -0.62 -3.94 22.71
N ASP A 386 -0.85 -5.15 22.24
CA ASP A 386 -0.04 -6.32 22.60
C ASP A 386 -0.17 -7.40 21.51
N SER A 387 0.47 -8.54 21.73
CA SER A 387 0.36 -9.71 20.86
C SER A 387 0.17 -10.98 21.66
N SER A 388 -0.59 -11.93 21.13
CA SER A 388 -0.66 -13.29 21.68
C SER A 388 -0.18 -14.33 20.69
N ALA A 389 0.26 -15.48 21.21
CA ALA A 389 0.69 -16.60 20.39
C ALA A 389 -0.43 -17.15 19.48
N LEU A 390 -1.69 -17.06 19.93
CA LEU A 390 -2.83 -17.64 19.24
C LEU A 390 -3.62 -16.63 18.39
N SER A 391 -3.71 -15.36 18.80
CA SER A 391 -4.52 -14.32 18.14
C SER A 391 -3.68 -13.31 17.36
N GLY A 392 -2.35 -13.36 17.52
CA GLY A 392 -1.42 -12.42 16.89
C GLY A 392 -1.47 -11.05 17.54
N GLU A 393 -1.06 -10.01 16.81
CA GLU A 393 -1.12 -8.63 17.29
C GLU A 393 -2.56 -8.13 17.39
N PHE A 394 -2.87 -7.43 18.48
CA PHE A 394 -4.18 -6.85 18.73
C PHE A 394 -4.09 -5.46 19.36
N VAL A 395 -5.19 -4.73 19.29
CA VAL A 395 -5.33 -3.40 19.87
C VAL A 395 -6.66 -3.28 20.61
N VAL A 396 -6.61 -2.63 21.77
CA VAL A 396 -7.79 -2.14 22.49
C VAL A 396 -7.84 -0.63 22.32
N GLU A 397 -8.93 -0.13 21.78
CA GLU A 397 -9.11 1.30 21.50
C GLU A 397 -10.48 1.80 21.91
N ASP A 398 -10.55 3.07 22.34
CA ASP A 398 -11.80 3.78 22.54
C ASP A 398 -12.08 4.63 21.30
N VAL A 399 -13.28 4.50 20.75
CA VAL A 399 -13.75 5.27 19.59
C VAL A 399 -15.01 6.05 19.93
N LYS A 400 -15.15 7.24 19.35
CA LYS A 400 -16.38 8.03 19.46
C LYS A 400 -17.37 7.59 18.38
N GLY A 401 -18.56 7.18 18.78
CA GLY A 401 -19.66 6.88 17.86
C GLY A 401 -20.57 8.10 17.66
N ASP A 402 -21.81 7.85 17.23
CA ASP A 402 -22.78 8.92 17.03
C ASP A 402 -23.14 9.62 18.35
N GLY A 403 -23.26 10.95 18.31
CA GLY A 403 -23.57 11.78 19.47
C GLY A 403 -22.43 11.87 20.50
N SER A 404 -22.75 11.62 21.76
CA SER A 404 -21.80 11.63 22.89
C SER A 404 -21.45 10.21 23.39
N CYS A 405 -21.71 9.19 22.58
CA CYS A 405 -21.44 7.80 22.91
C CYS A 405 -19.99 7.44 22.57
N TYR A 406 -19.34 6.70 23.47
CA TYR A 406 -18.02 6.13 23.26
C TYR A 406 -18.10 4.61 23.38
N PHE A 407 -17.27 3.92 22.60
CA PHE A 407 -17.20 2.47 22.57
C PHE A 407 -15.76 2.04 22.75
N ARG A 408 -15.53 0.99 23.53
CA ARG A 408 -14.25 0.29 23.59
C ARG A 408 -14.30 -0.92 22.68
N ARG A 409 -13.27 -1.07 21.86
CA ARG A 409 -13.15 -2.13 20.87
C ARG A 409 -11.89 -2.95 21.06
N LEU A 410 -12.03 -4.24 20.78
CA LEU A 410 -10.92 -5.18 20.57
C LEU A 410 -10.81 -5.46 19.08
N ILE A 411 -9.62 -5.29 18.50
CA ILE A 411 -9.37 -5.55 17.08
C ILE A 411 -8.09 -6.36 16.93
N PHE A 412 -8.16 -7.46 16.17
CA PHE A 412 -6.99 -8.21 15.75
C PHE A 412 -6.39 -7.57 14.49
N LEU A 413 -5.08 -7.28 14.51
CA LEU A 413 -4.43 -6.57 13.41
C LEU A 413 -4.23 -7.43 12.16
N ARG A 414 -4.35 -8.76 12.29
CA ARG A 414 -4.43 -9.68 11.14
C ARG A 414 -5.74 -9.53 10.37
N ASN A 415 -6.84 -9.20 11.05
CA ASN A 415 -8.15 -8.97 10.43
C ASN A 415 -8.66 -7.57 10.78
N ARG A 416 -8.02 -6.58 10.16
CA ARG A 416 -8.18 -5.16 10.50
C ARG A 416 -9.60 -4.63 10.30
N ASN A 417 -10.41 -5.31 9.51
CA ASN A 417 -11.74 -4.87 9.12
C ASN A 417 -12.85 -5.46 10.00
N VAL A 418 -12.50 -6.28 10.98
CA VAL A 418 -13.45 -6.91 11.90
C VAL A 418 -13.20 -6.41 13.32
N VAL A 419 -14.26 -5.89 13.94
CA VAL A 419 -14.29 -5.59 15.37
C VAL A 419 -14.64 -6.87 16.11
N GLN A 420 -13.69 -7.39 16.88
CA GLN A 420 -13.82 -8.68 17.58
C GLN A 420 -14.73 -8.57 18.79
N SER A 421 -14.68 -7.43 19.49
CA SER A 421 -15.60 -7.14 20.58
C SER A 421 -15.79 -5.64 20.71
N GLU A 422 -17.00 -5.24 21.04
CA GLU A 422 -17.38 -3.85 21.27
C GLU A 422 -18.21 -3.74 22.54
N ALA A 423 -17.87 -2.77 23.38
CA ALA A 423 -18.61 -2.45 24.59
C ALA A 423 -18.80 -0.95 24.72
N ARG A 424 -20.01 -0.52 25.09
CA ARG A 424 -20.32 0.89 25.30
C ARG A 424 -19.65 1.38 26.58
N LEU A 425 -19.13 2.60 26.55
CA LEU A 425 -18.58 3.28 27.74
C LEU A 425 -19.68 4.12 28.40
N LEU A 426 -19.71 4.08 29.73
CA LEU A 426 -20.52 4.99 30.52
C LEU A 426 -20.01 6.42 30.34
N SER A 427 -20.91 7.36 30.10
CA SER A 427 -20.56 8.77 30.04
C SER A 427 -19.92 9.19 31.37
N PRO A 428 -18.86 10.02 31.37
CA PRO A 428 -18.31 10.55 32.61
C PRO A 428 -19.40 11.38 33.30
N THR A 429 -20.02 10.82 34.34
CA THR A 429 -20.98 11.57 35.14
C THR A 429 -20.18 12.60 35.92
N ALA A 430 -20.49 13.88 35.71
CA ALA A 430 -20.04 14.92 36.63
C ALA A 430 -20.64 14.59 38.01
N LEU A 431 -19.77 14.28 38.98
CA LEU A 431 -20.18 14.02 40.36
C LEU A 431 -21.12 15.14 40.85
N PRO A 432 -22.31 14.81 41.38
CA PRO A 432 -23.22 15.83 41.91
C PRO A 432 -22.61 16.38 43.21
N GLY A 433 -21.95 17.55 43.14
CA GLY A 433 -21.48 18.23 44.36
C GLY A 433 -20.37 19.26 44.23
N GLN A 434 -19.66 19.39 43.12
CA GLN A 434 -18.61 20.41 43.00
C GLN A 434 -19.14 21.72 42.39
N LYS A 435 -19.53 22.64 43.27
CA LYS A 435 -19.73 24.06 42.94
C LYS A 435 -18.53 24.59 42.16
N LYS A 436 -18.81 25.21 41.01
CA LYS A 436 -17.86 25.98 40.17
C LYS A 436 -16.92 26.83 41.03
N ARG A 437 -15.64 26.44 41.13
CA ARG A 437 -14.54 27.37 41.41
C ARG A 437 -13.71 27.57 40.15
N ARG A 438 -13.41 28.84 39.91
CA ARG A 438 -12.87 29.45 38.70
C ARG A 438 -11.42 28.99 38.44
N LYS A 439 -11.20 28.40 37.27
CA LYS A 439 -10.07 28.57 36.32
C LYS A 439 -8.64 28.71 36.89
N GLU A 440 -7.86 27.63 36.80
CA GLU A 440 -6.41 27.70 36.50
C GLU A 440 -6.04 26.63 35.46
N LYS A 441 -5.32 27.04 34.42
CA LYS A 441 -4.79 26.20 33.34
C LYS A 441 -3.69 25.29 33.91
N LYS A 442 -3.98 24.01 34.14
CA LYS A 442 -2.96 22.96 34.27
C LYS A 442 -2.89 22.14 32.98
N LYS A 443 -1.65 21.82 32.56
CA LYS A 443 -1.32 20.94 31.42
C LYS A 443 -2.06 19.59 31.54
N PRO A 444 -2.45 18.95 30.41
CA PRO A 444 -3.11 17.66 30.46
C PRO A 444 -2.14 16.61 31.02
N SER A 445 -2.48 16.03 32.17
CA SER A 445 -1.80 14.85 32.72
C SER A 445 -2.34 13.60 32.01
N SER A 446 -1.43 12.73 31.57
CA SER A 446 -1.62 11.56 30.70
C SER A 446 -2.38 10.36 31.30
N CYS A 447 -3.24 10.56 32.28
CA CYS A 447 -4.05 9.47 32.87
C CYS A 447 -5.48 9.95 33.15
N GLU A 448 -6.30 10.04 32.12
CA GLU A 448 -7.76 10.01 32.32
C GLU A 448 -8.15 8.59 32.81
N PRO A 449 -8.96 8.46 33.88
CA PRO A 449 -9.44 7.15 34.30
C PRO A 449 -10.25 6.51 33.16
N ALA A 450 -9.98 5.24 32.87
CA ALA A 450 -10.70 4.51 31.84
C ALA A 450 -12.20 4.53 32.18
N ALA A 451 -13.01 5.10 31.29
CA ALA A 451 -14.46 5.09 31.46
C ALA A 451 -14.95 3.65 31.66
N ALA A 452 -15.82 3.45 32.63
CA ALA A 452 -16.34 2.13 32.96
C ALA A 452 -17.21 1.60 31.81
N ILE A 453 -17.19 0.28 31.62
CA ILE A 453 -18.06 -0.38 30.63
C ILE A 453 -19.52 -0.33 31.11
N ASP A 454 -20.42 0.03 30.19
CA ASP A 454 -21.84 -0.13 30.36
C ASP A 454 -22.22 -1.61 30.14
N LYS A 455 -22.26 -2.35 31.25
CA LYS A 455 -22.63 -3.77 31.26
C LYS A 455 -24.10 -4.01 30.88
N SER A 456 -24.90 -2.95 30.85
CA SER A 456 -26.32 -3.03 30.53
C SER A 456 -26.56 -3.06 29.00
N CYS A 457 -25.51 -3.03 28.18
CA CYS A 457 -25.63 -2.85 26.74
C CYS A 457 -24.88 -3.94 25.98
N LEU A 458 -25.57 -4.64 25.08
CA LEU A 458 -24.94 -5.42 24.02
C LEU A 458 -24.85 -4.56 22.75
N CYS A 459 -23.63 -4.26 22.32
CA CYS A 459 -23.37 -3.48 21.12
C CYS A 459 -23.60 -4.31 19.84
N CYS A 460 -23.17 -5.57 19.84
CA CYS A 460 -23.24 -6.45 18.69
C CYS A 460 -24.67 -7.00 18.45
N GLU A 461 -25.19 -6.87 17.22
CA GLU A 461 -26.51 -7.41 16.85
C GLU A 461 -26.58 -8.94 16.95
N HIS A 462 -25.50 -9.66 16.61
CA HIS A 462 -25.47 -11.11 16.74
C HIS A 462 -25.53 -11.56 18.21
N HIS A 463 -24.88 -10.85 19.16
CA HIS A 463 -25.03 -11.15 20.59
C HIS A 463 -26.48 -10.97 21.07
N LYS A 464 -27.18 -9.94 20.59
CA LYS A 464 -28.61 -9.75 20.89
C LYS A 464 -29.44 -10.94 20.39
N ALA A 465 -29.17 -11.41 19.16
CA ALA A 465 -29.84 -12.58 18.59
C ALA A 465 -29.55 -13.87 19.39
N MET A 466 -28.30 -14.08 19.82
CA MET A 466 -27.92 -15.23 20.65
C MET A 466 -28.67 -15.23 21.98
N VAL A 467 -28.73 -14.09 22.67
CA VAL A 467 -29.47 -13.95 23.93
C VAL A 467 -30.97 -14.13 23.72
N ALA A 468 -31.54 -13.65 22.60
CA ALA A 468 -32.95 -13.88 22.28
C ALA A 468 -33.30 -15.37 22.12
N GLY A 469 -32.33 -16.22 21.78
CA GLY A 469 -32.49 -17.68 21.75
C GLY A 469 -32.88 -18.28 23.11
N LEU A 470 -32.54 -17.63 24.23
CA LEU A 470 -32.96 -18.07 25.57
C LEU A 470 -34.48 -18.06 25.77
N CYS A 471 -35.23 -17.31 24.95
CA CYS A 471 -36.71 -17.34 24.95
C CYS A 471 -37.29 -18.68 24.49
N LEU A 472 -36.47 -19.58 23.93
CA LEU A 472 -36.90 -20.91 23.49
C LEU A 472 -36.86 -21.95 24.62
N LEU A 473 -36.29 -21.61 25.78
CA LEU A 473 -36.28 -22.48 26.95
C LEU A 473 -37.71 -22.62 27.49
N GLY A 474 -38.24 -23.85 27.52
CA GLY A 474 -39.64 -24.13 27.84
C GLY A 474 -39.99 -24.01 29.33
N GLY A 475 -41.22 -23.55 29.63
CA GLY A 475 -41.81 -23.52 30.98
C GLY A 475 -43.03 -22.60 31.11
N PRO A 476 -43.87 -22.74 32.16
CA PRO A 476 -44.96 -21.80 32.46
C PRO A 476 -44.47 -20.43 32.98
N ASP A 477 -43.22 -20.36 33.47
CA ASP A 477 -42.49 -19.14 33.79
C ASP A 477 -41.46 -18.83 32.68
N PRO A 478 -41.19 -17.55 32.37
CA PRO A 478 -40.37 -17.16 31.22
C PRO A 478 -38.88 -17.53 31.32
N LEU A 479 -38.37 -17.96 32.49
CA LEU A 479 -36.98 -18.39 32.69
C LEU A 479 -36.90 -19.46 33.82
N PRO A 480 -36.01 -20.47 33.72
CA PRO A 480 -35.82 -21.45 34.78
C PRO A 480 -35.26 -20.80 36.06
N ALA A 481 -35.57 -21.41 37.22
CA ALA A 481 -35.11 -20.91 38.53
C ALA A 481 -33.57 -20.84 38.66
N LEU A 482 -32.84 -21.66 37.90
CA LEU A 482 -31.39 -21.63 37.75
C LEU A 482 -31.07 -21.80 36.27
N LEU A 483 -30.36 -20.85 35.67
CA LEU A 483 -30.01 -20.86 34.25
C LEU A 483 -28.52 -21.19 34.07
N ALA A 484 -28.18 -22.39 33.61
CA ALA A 484 -26.80 -22.78 33.34
C ALA A 484 -26.45 -22.56 31.86
N VAL A 485 -25.51 -21.65 31.58
CA VAL A 485 -25.09 -21.31 30.21
C VAL A 485 -23.61 -21.62 30.01
N LEU A 486 -23.29 -22.33 28.93
CA LEU A 486 -21.93 -22.47 28.42
C LEU A 486 -21.71 -21.51 27.26
N VAL A 487 -20.70 -20.67 27.33
CA VAL A 487 -20.25 -19.82 26.22
C VAL A 487 -18.87 -20.27 25.78
N VAL A 488 -18.71 -20.65 24.51
CA VAL A 488 -17.40 -20.97 23.94
C VAL A 488 -16.97 -19.80 23.08
N GLY A 489 -15.84 -19.19 23.42
CA GLY A 489 -15.37 -17.90 22.91
C GLY A 489 -15.68 -16.77 23.89
N LEU A 490 -14.64 -16.14 24.46
CA LEU A 490 -14.80 -15.02 25.39
C LEU A 490 -14.75 -13.68 24.66
N GLY A 491 -13.77 -13.49 23.76
CA GLY A 491 -13.46 -12.19 23.18
C GLY A 491 -13.21 -11.13 24.27
N GLY A 492 -13.89 -9.99 24.17
CA GLY A 492 -13.92 -8.95 25.21
C GLY A 492 -14.88 -9.24 26.36
N GLY A 493 -15.63 -10.35 26.32
CA GLY A 493 -16.49 -10.82 27.40
C GLY A 493 -17.88 -10.18 27.48
N SER A 494 -18.30 -9.40 26.48
CA SER A 494 -19.60 -8.70 26.49
C SER A 494 -20.80 -9.63 26.63
N LEU A 495 -20.84 -10.71 25.84
CA LEU A 495 -21.93 -11.70 25.85
C LEU A 495 -22.10 -12.38 27.23
N PRO A 496 -21.07 -13.06 27.79
CA PRO A 496 -21.20 -13.70 29.10
C PRO A 496 -21.43 -12.69 30.23
N LEU A 497 -20.84 -11.48 30.15
CA LEU A 497 -21.06 -10.43 31.14
C LEU A 497 -22.51 -9.94 31.14
N PHE A 498 -23.11 -9.75 29.97
CA PHE A 498 -24.52 -9.37 29.86
C PHE A 498 -25.43 -10.44 30.45
N ILE A 499 -25.19 -11.72 30.13
CA ILE A 499 -25.98 -12.84 30.68
C ILE A 499 -25.86 -12.87 32.21
N HIS A 500 -24.65 -12.74 32.74
CA HIS A 500 -24.39 -12.74 34.17
C HIS A 500 -25.10 -11.61 34.94
N GLU A 501 -25.15 -10.40 34.35
CA GLU A 501 -25.71 -9.20 34.97
C GLU A 501 -27.25 -9.14 34.85
N TYR A 502 -27.82 -9.47 33.68
CA TYR A 502 -29.28 -9.40 33.46
C TYR A 502 -30.04 -10.59 34.05
N PHE A 503 -29.43 -11.77 34.04
CA PHE A 503 -30.05 -12.98 34.56
C PHE A 503 -29.42 -13.30 35.91
N SER A 504 -30.01 -12.76 36.98
CA SER A 504 -29.47 -12.86 38.36
C SER A 504 -29.29 -14.30 38.87
N GLN A 505 -30.03 -15.26 38.30
CA GLN A 505 -29.91 -16.69 38.59
C GLN A 505 -29.05 -17.45 37.56
N ALA A 506 -28.41 -16.77 36.61
CA ALA A 506 -27.54 -17.43 35.64
C ALA A 506 -26.22 -17.87 36.27
N ARG A 507 -25.78 -19.08 35.92
CA ARG A 507 -24.41 -19.58 36.11
C ARG A 507 -23.78 -19.72 34.72
N VAL A 508 -22.75 -18.93 34.46
CA VAL A 508 -22.09 -18.85 33.17
C VAL A 508 -20.72 -19.52 33.26
N ALA A 509 -20.52 -20.57 32.49
CA ALA A 509 -19.20 -21.13 32.22
C ALA A 509 -18.75 -20.59 30.86
N VAL A 510 -17.53 -20.07 30.80
CA VAL A 510 -16.92 -19.59 29.55
C VAL A 510 -15.70 -20.42 29.24
N VAL A 511 -15.53 -20.81 27.98
CA VAL A 511 -14.31 -21.49 27.49
C VAL A 511 -13.61 -20.57 26.51
N GLU A 512 -12.36 -20.24 26.80
CA GLU A 512 -11.53 -19.38 25.95
C GLU A 512 -10.21 -20.09 25.67
N ILE A 513 -9.81 -20.12 24.39
CA ILE A 513 -8.58 -20.80 23.98
C ILE A 513 -7.34 -19.95 24.25
N ASP A 514 -7.48 -18.61 24.20
CA ASP A 514 -6.38 -17.66 24.37
C ASP A 514 -6.41 -16.99 25.75
N PRO A 515 -5.47 -17.33 26.66
CA PRO A 515 -5.41 -16.71 27.98
C PRO A 515 -5.23 -15.18 27.94
N SER A 516 -4.66 -14.65 26.85
CA SER A 516 -4.49 -13.21 26.67
C SER A 516 -5.83 -12.50 26.49
N MET A 517 -6.83 -13.18 25.90
CA MET A 517 -8.17 -12.61 25.76
C MET A 517 -8.89 -12.48 27.11
N LEU A 518 -8.68 -13.43 28.03
CA LEU A 518 -9.14 -13.30 29.41
C LEU A 518 -8.50 -12.11 30.13
N GLU A 519 -7.19 -11.92 29.96
CA GLU A 519 -6.48 -10.76 30.52
C GLU A 519 -7.03 -9.45 29.95
N VAL A 520 -7.25 -9.40 28.63
CA VAL A 520 -7.83 -8.24 27.95
C VAL A 520 -9.25 -7.94 28.44
N ALA A 521 -10.13 -8.94 28.46
CA ALA A 521 -11.50 -8.80 28.94
C ALA A 521 -11.53 -8.27 30.38
N THR A 522 -10.66 -8.83 31.24
CA THR A 522 -10.59 -8.45 32.67
C THR A 522 -10.09 -7.03 32.86
N ARG A 523 -8.97 -6.67 32.22
CA ARG A 523 -8.33 -5.36 32.44
C ARG A 523 -9.05 -4.22 31.74
N TRP A 524 -9.58 -4.46 30.55
CA TRP A 524 -10.06 -3.39 29.67
C TRP A 524 -11.57 -3.40 29.45
N PHE A 525 -12.24 -4.54 29.60
CA PHE A 525 -13.69 -4.65 29.36
C PHE A 525 -14.51 -4.88 30.64
N GLY A 526 -13.88 -4.80 31.82
CA GLY A 526 -14.58 -4.92 33.10
C GLY A 526 -15.17 -6.30 33.37
N PHE A 527 -14.65 -7.33 32.68
CA PHE A 527 -14.99 -8.72 32.93
C PHE A 527 -14.42 -9.16 34.30
N ALA A 528 -15.19 -9.93 35.07
CA ALA A 528 -14.76 -10.41 36.38
C ALA A 528 -15.34 -11.79 36.67
N GLN A 529 -14.49 -12.72 37.08
CA GLN A 529 -14.92 -14.04 37.53
C GLN A 529 -15.55 -13.97 38.94
N GLY A 530 -16.41 -14.92 39.27
CA GLY A 530 -17.05 -15.05 40.57
C GLY A 530 -17.79 -16.37 40.73
N ASP A 531 -18.62 -16.47 41.77
CA ASP A 531 -19.33 -17.72 42.09
C ASP A 531 -20.28 -18.17 40.97
N ARG A 532 -20.81 -17.21 40.19
CA ARG A 532 -21.74 -17.45 39.08
C ARG A 532 -21.11 -17.32 37.69
N MET A 533 -19.83 -16.94 37.58
CA MET A 533 -19.16 -16.75 36.29
C MET A 533 -17.73 -17.25 36.35
N ARG A 534 -17.41 -18.32 35.60
CA ARG A 534 -16.08 -18.93 35.58
C ARG A 534 -15.57 -19.06 34.15
N VAL A 535 -14.27 -18.86 33.98
CA VAL A 535 -13.59 -19.04 32.70
C VAL A 535 -12.64 -20.23 32.78
N HIS A 536 -12.69 -21.07 31.75
CA HIS A 536 -11.81 -22.21 31.54
C HIS A 536 -10.91 -21.90 30.34
N ILE A 537 -9.59 -21.86 30.56
CA ILE A 537 -8.62 -21.72 29.47
C ILE A 537 -8.41 -23.08 28.83
N SER A 538 -9.03 -23.31 27.67
CA SER A 538 -9.01 -24.59 26.95
C SER A 538 -9.47 -24.39 25.51
N ASP A 539 -9.09 -25.31 24.63
CA ASP A 539 -9.80 -25.48 23.36
C ASP A 539 -11.25 -25.90 23.65
N GLY A 540 -12.21 -25.25 22.97
CA GLY A 540 -13.64 -25.53 23.12
C GLY A 540 -14.04 -26.93 22.68
N LEU A 541 -13.39 -27.48 21.64
CA LEU A 541 -13.61 -28.83 21.16
C LEU A 541 -13.19 -29.86 22.22
N ASP A 542 -12.01 -29.67 22.79
CA ASP A 542 -11.44 -30.54 23.82
C ASP A 542 -12.24 -30.46 25.12
N TYR A 543 -12.63 -29.26 25.55
CA TYR A 543 -13.41 -29.06 26.76
C TYR A 543 -14.77 -29.76 26.69
N VAL A 544 -15.50 -29.59 25.58
CA VAL A 544 -16.79 -30.29 25.37
C VAL A 544 -16.57 -31.80 25.27
N ALA A 545 -15.49 -32.26 24.63
CA ALA A 545 -15.18 -33.68 24.54
C ALA A 545 -14.86 -34.30 25.92
N GLN A 546 -14.15 -33.57 26.78
CA GLN A 546 -13.87 -33.99 28.14
C GLN A 546 -15.17 -34.11 28.95
N LEU A 547 -16.04 -33.10 28.92
CA LEU A 547 -17.33 -33.14 29.62
C LEU A 547 -18.21 -34.29 29.15
N ALA A 548 -18.24 -34.57 27.84
CA ALA A 548 -19.00 -35.70 27.29
C ALA A 548 -18.41 -37.06 27.70
N ALA A 549 -17.09 -37.16 27.84
CA ALA A 549 -16.40 -38.40 28.23
C ALA A 549 -16.52 -38.70 29.73
N GLU A 550 -16.64 -37.68 30.58
CA GLU A 550 -16.94 -37.79 32.03
C GLU A 550 -18.39 -38.26 32.31
N GLY A 551 -19.10 -38.74 31.28
CA GLY A 551 -20.52 -39.05 31.16
C GLY A 551 -21.12 -40.15 32.05
N THR A 552 -20.62 -40.33 33.28
CA THR A 552 -21.30 -41.08 34.35
C THR A 552 -21.80 -40.20 35.51
N PHE A 553 -21.33 -38.94 35.65
CA PHE A 553 -21.75 -38.04 36.75
C PHE A 553 -22.25 -36.65 36.31
N LEU A 554 -21.95 -36.21 35.08
CA LEU A 554 -22.22 -34.84 34.60
C LEU A 554 -22.94 -34.86 33.22
N GLN A 555 -24.14 -35.45 33.14
CA GLN A 555 -25.00 -35.33 31.94
C GLN A 555 -26.02 -34.20 32.12
N ASN A 556 -26.50 -33.62 31.01
CA ASN A 556 -27.56 -32.60 31.01
C ASN A 556 -27.23 -31.39 31.92
N ILE A 557 -26.04 -30.82 31.73
CA ILE A 557 -25.49 -29.80 32.62
C ILE A 557 -26.07 -28.43 32.31
N TYR A 558 -26.14 -28.07 31.01
CA TYR A 558 -26.43 -26.72 30.56
C TYR A 558 -27.84 -26.59 29.99
N ASP A 559 -28.51 -25.49 30.33
CA ASP A 559 -29.77 -25.07 29.71
C ASP A 559 -29.53 -24.41 28.36
N ALA A 560 -28.37 -23.81 28.12
CA ALA A 560 -28.01 -23.25 26.81
C ALA A 560 -26.50 -23.36 26.55
N ILE A 561 -26.13 -23.62 25.29
CA ILE A 561 -24.75 -23.63 24.83
C ILE A 561 -24.62 -22.66 23.66
N MET A 562 -23.74 -21.69 23.80
CA MET A 562 -23.50 -20.61 22.84
C MET A 562 -22.08 -20.73 22.27
N PHE A 563 -21.95 -20.84 20.95
CA PHE A 563 -20.66 -20.81 20.27
C PHE A 563 -20.46 -19.44 19.62
N ASP A 564 -19.56 -18.65 20.19
CA ASP A 564 -19.12 -17.34 19.72
C ASP A 564 -17.62 -17.40 19.38
N VAL A 565 -17.27 -18.33 18.49
CA VAL A 565 -15.87 -18.66 18.17
C VAL A 565 -15.52 -18.15 16.78
N ASP A 566 -14.49 -17.32 16.69
CA ASP A 566 -13.93 -16.85 15.42
C ASP A 566 -12.92 -17.87 14.86
N SER A 567 -12.98 -18.12 13.55
CA SER A 567 -11.99 -18.85 12.79
C SER A 567 -10.86 -17.90 12.41
N LYS A 568 -9.68 -18.17 12.94
CA LYS A 568 -8.47 -17.39 12.66
C LYS A 568 -7.87 -17.69 11.28
N ASP A 569 -8.42 -18.67 10.56
CA ASP A 569 -8.04 -19.00 9.19
C ASP A 569 -8.91 -18.24 8.18
N LEU A 570 -8.33 -17.21 7.57
CA LEU A 570 -8.98 -16.36 6.57
C LEU A 570 -9.17 -17.06 5.21
N THR A 571 -8.63 -18.27 5.01
CA THR A 571 -8.76 -19.02 3.75
C THR A 571 -10.04 -19.85 3.68
N VAL A 572 -10.70 -20.07 4.83
CA VAL A 572 -11.95 -20.82 4.92
C VAL A 572 -13.11 -19.82 4.83
N GLY A 573 -13.95 -19.91 3.79
CA GLY A 573 -15.09 -19.00 3.57
C GLY A 573 -16.17 -19.01 4.67
N MET A 574 -16.03 -19.84 5.70
CA MET A 574 -16.76 -19.76 6.97
C MET A 574 -15.82 -19.19 8.04
N SER A 575 -16.06 -17.93 8.41
CA SER A 575 -15.29 -17.26 9.45
C SER A 575 -15.76 -17.61 10.86
N CYS A 576 -17.04 -17.92 11.10
CA CYS A 576 -17.52 -18.26 12.46
C CYS A 576 -18.73 -19.24 12.42
N PRO A 577 -18.70 -20.39 13.12
CA PRO A 577 -17.55 -21.00 13.82
C PRO A 577 -16.64 -21.81 12.88
N PRO A 578 -15.46 -22.25 13.34
CA PRO A 578 -14.62 -23.19 12.59
C PRO A 578 -15.40 -24.48 12.23
N PRO A 579 -15.15 -25.12 11.06
CA PRO A 579 -15.93 -26.27 10.60
C PRO A 579 -16.08 -27.42 11.61
N ALA A 580 -15.03 -27.67 12.41
CA ALA A 580 -15.03 -28.70 13.44
C ALA A 580 -16.15 -28.55 14.49
N PHE A 581 -16.60 -27.32 14.78
CA PHE A 581 -17.69 -27.04 15.74
C PHE A 581 -19.08 -27.45 15.22
N VAL A 582 -19.22 -27.69 13.92
CA VAL A 582 -20.49 -28.11 13.30
C VAL A 582 -20.44 -29.52 12.72
N GLU A 583 -19.34 -30.24 12.93
CA GLU A 583 -19.24 -31.64 12.53
C GLU A 583 -20.13 -32.54 13.39
N LYS A 584 -20.81 -33.49 12.73
CA LYS A 584 -21.77 -34.40 13.38
C LYS A 584 -21.20 -35.12 14.63
N PRO A 585 -19.96 -35.66 14.63
CA PRO A 585 -19.40 -36.30 15.83
C PRO A 585 -19.22 -35.33 17.00
N PHE A 586 -18.90 -34.07 16.73
CA PHE A 586 -18.79 -33.05 17.76
C PHE A 586 -20.17 -32.65 18.29
N LEU A 587 -21.13 -32.39 17.41
CA LEU A 587 -22.52 -32.06 17.79
C LEU A 587 -23.19 -33.18 18.61
N GLN A 588 -22.82 -34.44 18.39
CA GLN A 588 -23.26 -35.55 19.24
C GLN A 588 -22.76 -35.41 20.68
N LYS A 589 -21.52 -34.94 20.89
CA LYS A 589 -20.98 -34.65 22.22
C LYS A 589 -21.69 -33.46 22.86
N VAL A 590 -21.91 -32.39 22.11
CA VAL A 590 -22.69 -31.21 22.56
C VAL A 590 -24.06 -31.63 23.08
N LYS A 591 -24.76 -32.51 22.35
CA LYS A 591 -26.06 -33.05 22.76
C LYS A 591 -26.04 -33.76 24.12
N THR A 592 -24.94 -34.41 24.51
CA THR A 592 -24.86 -35.14 25.80
C THR A 592 -24.77 -34.22 27.03
N ILE A 593 -24.27 -33.00 26.85
CA ILE A 593 -24.08 -32.02 27.92
C ILE A 593 -25.21 -30.97 27.98
N LEU A 594 -26.08 -30.93 26.98
CA LEU A 594 -27.27 -30.08 26.89
C LEU A 594 -28.47 -30.76 27.53
N LYS A 595 -29.29 -30.02 28.27
CA LYS A 595 -30.53 -30.56 28.87
C LYS A 595 -31.57 -30.90 27.79
N PRO A 596 -32.54 -31.80 28.06
CA PRO A 596 -33.54 -32.22 27.07
C PRO A 596 -34.40 -31.09 26.47
N GLU A 597 -34.59 -29.98 27.19
CA GLU A 597 -35.35 -28.79 26.77
C GLU A 597 -34.46 -27.55 26.55
N GLY A 598 -33.13 -27.76 26.46
CA GLY A 598 -32.13 -26.71 26.26
C GLY A 598 -31.69 -26.52 24.82
#